data_AF-A0A832LXF1-F1
#
_entry.id   AF-A0A832LXF1-F1
#
_cell.length_a   1.000
_cell.length_b   1.000
_cell.length_c   1.000
_cell.angle_alpha   90.00
_cell.angle_beta   90.00
_cell.angle_gamma   90.00
#
_symmetry.space_group_name_H-M   'P 1'
#
loop_
_entity.id
_entity.type
_entity.pdbx_description
1 polymer ?
#
loop_
_entity_poly.entity_id
_entity_poly.type
_entity_poly.pdbx_seq_one_letter_code
_entity_poly.pdbx_strand_id
1 'polypeptide(L)'
;MSEKTLYENTSKMLAILTNEQNSYTYIDKLRNAASKDLAIFYLGEAMRDYHSILNKGFEKEIDEAEAKQILFDEIKKDVDYLNSLADRKKIREAVSLISAKALIILGRLKAAKEMKTT
;
A
#
# COMPACT_ATOMS: atom_id res chain seq x y z
N MET A 1 -2.31 -16.53 9.30
CA MET A 1 -1.32 -15.47 9.00
C MET A 1 -0.41 -15.33 10.20
N SER A 2 0.90 -15.34 10.00
CA SER A 2 1.83 -14.88 11.04
C SER A 2 1.55 -13.39 11.28
N GLU A 3 1.39 -12.96 12.54
CA GLU A 3 1.26 -11.53 12.89
C GLU A 3 2.39 -10.67 12.32
N LYS A 4 3.54 -11.30 12.03
CA LYS A 4 4.77 -10.64 11.58
C LYS A 4 4.70 -10.04 10.16
N THR A 5 3.66 -10.34 9.37
CA THR A 5 3.55 -9.90 7.96
C THR A 5 2.22 -9.23 7.59
N LEU A 6 1.36 -8.95 8.58
CA LEU A 6 0.04 -8.35 8.34
C LEU A 6 0.17 -7.03 7.57
N TYR A 7 -0.57 -6.86 6.47
CA TYR A 7 -0.56 -5.67 5.61
C TYR A 7 0.73 -5.35 4.86
N GLU A 8 1.76 -6.19 4.93
CA GLU A 8 3.07 -5.82 4.37
C GLU A 8 3.02 -5.57 2.86
N ASN A 9 2.36 -6.46 2.11
CA ASN A 9 2.24 -6.33 0.66
C ASN A 9 1.32 -5.17 0.25
N THR A 10 0.21 -4.99 0.97
CA THR A 10 -0.71 -3.86 0.73
C THR A 10 -0.01 -2.53 0.98
N SER A 11 0.73 -2.41 2.08
CA SER A 11 1.51 -1.22 2.41
C SER A 11 2.66 -0.97 1.42
N LYS A 12 3.34 -2.03 0.96
CA LYS A 12 4.40 -1.91 -0.05
C LYS A 12 3.83 -1.41 -1.39
N MET A 13 2.70 -1.95 -1.84
CA MET A 13 2.01 -1.49 -3.04
C MET A 13 1.66 0.01 -2.95
N LEU A 14 1.07 0.45 -1.84
CA LEU A 14 0.74 1.87 -1.63
C LEU A 14 1.98 2.78 -1.61
N ALA A 15 3.08 2.31 -1.01
CA ALA A 15 4.33 3.06 -0.98
C ALA A 15 4.93 3.24 -2.39
N ILE A 16 4.96 2.17 -3.19
CA ILE A 16 5.43 2.21 -4.58
C ILE A 16 4.55 3.15 -5.40
N LEU A 17 3.22 3.01 -5.30
CA LEU A 17 2.28 3.87 -6.01
C LEU A 17 2.48 5.35 -5.66
N THR A 18 2.70 5.65 -4.38
CA THR A 18 2.99 7.01 -3.89
C THR A 18 4.31 7.54 -4.42
N ASN A 19 5.35 6.69 -4.48
CA ASN A 19 6.66 7.09 -4.97
C ASN A 19 6.66 7.33 -6.48
N GLU A 20 5.95 6.49 -7.23
CA GLU A 20 5.77 6.62 -8.68
C GLU A 20 4.99 7.88 -9.04
N GLN A 21 3.85 8.11 -8.39
CA GLN A 21 2.98 9.24 -8.72
C GLN A 21 3.35 10.56 -8.00
N ASN A 22 4.29 10.53 -7.05
CA ASN A 22 4.57 11.63 -6.11
C ASN A 22 3.30 12.17 -5.42
N SER A 23 2.36 11.27 -5.08
CA SER A 23 1.05 11.64 -4.53
C SER A 23 0.66 10.74 -3.35
N TYR A 24 0.35 11.35 -2.21
CA TYR A 24 -0.08 10.65 -0.99
C TYR A 24 -1.57 10.27 -0.99
N THR A 25 -2.26 10.52 -2.11
CA THR A 25 -3.73 10.47 -2.22
C THR A 25 -4.35 9.19 -1.66
N TYR A 26 -3.80 8.01 -1.99
CA TYR A 26 -4.37 6.74 -1.54
C TYR A 26 -4.10 6.44 -0.07
N ILE A 27 -2.95 6.86 0.45
CA ILE A 27 -2.64 6.76 1.88
C ILE A 27 -3.60 7.65 2.67
N ASP A 28 -3.82 8.88 2.23
CA ASP A 28 -4.71 9.84 2.90
C ASP A 28 -6.17 9.41 2.82
N LYS A 29 -6.63 8.95 1.65
CA LYS A 29 -7.97 8.38 1.46
C LYS A 29 -8.20 7.20 2.41
N LEU A 30 -7.26 6.26 2.47
CA LEU A 30 -7.38 5.06 3.29
C LEU A 30 -7.38 5.40 4.79
N ARG A 31 -6.48 6.28 5.24
CA ARG A 31 -6.40 6.74 6.64
C ARG A 31 -7.69 7.40 7.11
N ASN A 32 -8.41 8.08 6.22
CA ASN A 32 -9.67 8.77 6.50
C ASN A 32 -10.92 7.93 6.19
N ALA A 33 -10.77 6.65 5.84
CA ALA A 33 -11.92 5.78 5.56
C ALA A 33 -12.75 5.53 6.83
N ALA A 34 -14.03 5.92 6.79
CA ALA A 34 -14.96 5.79 7.92
C ALA A 34 -15.62 4.40 8.03
N SER A 35 -15.50 3.56 6.99
CA SER A 35 -16.10 2.23 6.91
C SER A 35 -15.19 1.27 6.14
N LYS A 36 -15.43 -0.05 6.31
CA LYS A 36 -14.71 -1.09 5.56
C LYS A 36 -14.98 -0.98 4.07
N ASP A 37 -16.22 -0.68 3.67
CA ASP A 37 -16.60 -0.57 2.26
C ASP A 37 -15.82 0.56 1.59
N LEU A 38 -15.68 1.70 2.28
CA LEU A 38 -14.91 2.83 1.77
C LEU A 38 -13.41 2.54 1.75
N ALA A 39 -12.88 1.85 2.76
CA ALA A 39 -11.48 1.42 2.78
C ALA A 39 -11.16 0.47 1.62
N ILE A 40 -12.02 -0.53 1.38
CA ILE A 40 -11.90 -1.50 0.29
C ILE A 40 -12.07 -0.79 -1.06
N PHE A 41 -13.00 0.15 -1.19
CA PHE A 41 -13.16 0.97 -2.39
C PHE A 41 -11.87 1.71 -2.73
N TYR A 42 -11.25 2.40 -1.76
CA TYR A 42 -9.99 3.11 -1.99
C TYR A 42 -8.81 2.18 -2.28
N LEU A 43 -8.75 0.99 -1.65
CA LEU A 43 -7.77 -0.03 -2.04
C LEU A 43 -7.99 -0.51 -3.48
N GLY A 44 -9.24 -0.64 -3.92
CA GLY A 44 -9.57 -0.97 -5.31
C GLY A 44 -9.13 0.11 -6.30
N GLU A 45 -9.29 1.39 -5.95
CA GLU A 45 -8.74 2.50 -6.75
C GLU A 45 -7.21 2.45 -6.82
N ALA A 46 -6.55 2.28 -5.68
CA ALA A 46 -5.09 2.17 -5.62
C ALA A 46 -4.56 0.99 -6.45
N MET A 47 -5.20 -0.17 -6.36
CA MET A 47 -4.83 -1.35 -7.15
C MET A 47 -5.01 -1.12 -8.65
N ARG A 48 -6.07 -0.42 -9.08
CA ARG A 48 -6.28 -0.08 -10.49
C ARG A 48 -5.13 0.76 -11.03
N ASP A 49 -4.73 1.79 -10.29
CA ASP A 49 -3.62 2.66 -10.70
C ASP A 49 -2.28 1.91 -10.66
N TYR A 50 -2.08 1.06 -9.66
CA TYR A 50 -0.91 0.20 -9.58
C TYR A 50 -0.82 -0.76 -10.78
N HIS A 51 -1.94 -1.35 -11.21
CA HIS A 51 -1.99 -2.13 -12.45
C HIS A 51 -1.65 -1.30 -13.70
N SER A 52 -2.03 -0.02 -13.74
CA SER A 52 -1.59 0.86 -14.82
C SER A 52 -0.08 1.02 -14.85
N ILE A 53 0.60 1.08 -13.70
CA ILE A 53 2.07 1.17 -13.61
C ILE A 53 2.69 -0.15 -14.07
N LEU A 54 2.20 -1.29 -13.59
CA LEU A 54 2.69 -2.61 -14.01
C LEU A 54 2.65 -2.80 -15.54
N ASN A 55 1.63 -2.26 -16.20
CA ASN A 55 1.48 -2.35 -17.65
C ASN A 55 2.36 -1.34 -18.42
N LYS A 56 2.55 -0.14 -17.87
CA LYS A 56 3.32 0.93 -18.53
C LYS A 56 4.82 0.83 -18.29
N GLY A 57 5.22 0.17 -17.20
CA GLY A 57 6.57 0.20 -16.67
C GLY A 57 6.73 1.22 -15.53
N PHE A 58 7.81 1.06 -14.78
CA PHE A 58 8.16 1.92 -13.65
C PHE A 58 9.16 3.00 -14.08
N GLU A 59 9.01 4.22 -13.57
CA GLU A 59 9.98 5.30 -13.76
C GLU A 59 11.21 5.13 -12.87
N LYS A 60 11.06 4.43 -11.73
CA LYS A 60 12.12 4.24 -10.73
C LYS A 60 12.49 2.76 -10.63
N GLU A 61 13.76 2.43 -10.89
CA GLU A 61 14.25 1.04 -10.83
C GLU A 61 14.01 0.36 -9.47
N ILE A 62 14.14 1.11 -8.37
CA ILE A 62 13.90 0.59 -7.03
C ILE A 62 12.45 0.15 -6.84
N ASP A 63 11.51 0.88 -7.45
CA ASP A 63 10.09 0.57 -7.36
C ASP A 63 9.77 -0.68 -8.17
N GLU A 64 10.40 -0.87 -9.34
CA GLU A 64 10.29 -2.11 -10.12
C GLU A 64 10.84 -3.32 -9.34
N ALA A 65 12.01 -3.17 -8.71
CA ALA A 65 12.64 -4.24 -7.95
C ALA A 65 11.79 -4.66 -6.73
N GLU A 66 11.16 -3.70 -6.07
CA GLU A 66 10.28 -3.93 -4.91
C GLU A 66 8.91 -4.48 -5.34
N ALA A 67 8.39 -4.04 -6.49
CA ALA A 67 7.15 -4.56 -7.07
C ALA A 67 7.22 -6.06 -7.37
N LYS A 68 8.37 -6.55 -7.84
CA LYS A 68 8.61 -8.00 -8.10
C LYS A 68 8.50 -8.87 -6.83
N GLN A 69 8.59 -8.27 -5.65
CA GLN A 69 8.48 -8.98 -4.38
C GLN A 69 7.05 -9.00 -3.82
N ILE A 70 6.11 -8.30 -4.47
CA ILE A 70 4.72 -8.23 -4.00
C ILE A 70 3.99 -9.53 -4.30
N LEU A 71 3.37 -10.09 -3.27
CA LEU A 71 2.51 -11.27 -3.34
C LEU A 71 1.05 -10.83 -3.33
N PHE A 72 0.38 -10.87 -4.49
CA PHE A 72 -1.02 -10.46 -4.62
C PHE A 72 -1.99 -11.31 -3.78
N ASP A 73 -1.67 -12.59 -3.55
CA ASP A 73 -2.48 -13.44 -2.66
C ASP A 73 -2.47 -12.94 -1.21
N GLU A 74 -1.40 -12.30 -0.75
CA GLU A 74 -1.35 -11.67 0.57
C GLU A 74 -2.17 -10.38 0.60
N ILE A 75 -2.16 -9.59 -0.48
CA ILE A 75 -3.04 -8.42 -0.61
C ILE A 75 -4.52 -8.86 -0.58
N LYS A 76 -4.85 -9.95 -1.28
CA LYS A 76 -6.20 -10.51 -1.24
C LYS A 76 -6.61 -10.88 0.19
N LYS A 77 -5.73 -11.54 0.96
CA LYS A 77 -5.99 -11.88 2.37
C LYS A 77 -6.18 -10.63 3.24
N ASP A 78 -5.42 -9.57 3.00
CA ASP A 78 -5.58 -8.29 3.71
C ASP A 78 -6.96 -7.67 3.43
N VAL A 79 -7.42 -7.70 2.18
CA VAL A 79 -8.74 -7.20 1.78
C VAL A 79 -9.87 -8.06 2.38
N ASP A 80 -9.74 -9.39 2.32
CA ASP A 80 -10.70 -10.31 2.93
C ASP A 80 -10.78 -10.09 4.45
N TYR A 81 -9.65 -9.86 5.11
CA TYR A 81 -9.59 -9.52 6.52
C TYR A 81 -10.32 -8.20 6.80
N LEU A 82 -10.02 -7.12 6.07
CA LEU A 82 -10.72 -5.84 6.21
C LEU A 82 -12.24 -5.99 6.06
N ASN A 83 -12.70 -6.80 5.10
CA ASN A 83 -14.11 -7.06 4.88
C ASN A 83 -14.77 -7.82 6.06
N SER A 84 -14.01 -8.69 6.73
CA SER A 84 -14.47 -9.42 7.91
C SER A 84 -14.65 -8.54 9.16
N LEU A 85 -14.05 -7.34 9.19
CA LEU A 85 -14.15 -6.44 10.33
C LEU A 85 -15.55 -5.83 10.42
N ALA A 86 -16.25 -6.04 11.54
CA ALA A 86 -17.53 -5.41 11.83
C ALA A 86 -17.40 -4.13 12.66
N ASP A 87 -16.31 -4.00 13.44
CA ASP A 87 -16.09 -2.89 14.36
C ASP A 87 -15.36 -1.72 13.68
N ARG A 88 -15.95 -0.53 13.76
CA ARG A 88 -15.34 0.72 13.26
C ARG A 88 -13.98 1.01 13.89
N LYS A 89 -13.79 0.68 15.17
CA LYS A 89 -12.49 0.82 15.85
C LYS A 89 -11.45 -0.07 15.19
N LYS A 90 -11.79 -1.34 14.93
CA LYS A 90 -10.90 -2.29 14.26
C LYS A 90 -10.57 -1.88 12.84
N ILE A 91 -11.55 -1.36 12.10
CA ILE A 91 -11.32 -0.81 10.75
C ILE A 91 -10.32 0.36 10.84
N ARG A 92 -10.52 1.29 11.79
CA ARG A 92 -9.61 2.42 11.99
C ARG A 92 -8.19 1.99 12.35
N GLU A 93 -8.05 1.01 13.24
CA GLU A 93 -6.75 0.41 13.62
C GLU A 93 -6.06 -0.17 12.38
N ALA A 94 -6.78 -0.94 11.56
CA ALA A 94 -6.26 -1.56 10.36
C ALA A 94 -5.78 -0.53 9.32
N VAL A 95 -6.63 0.42 8.93
CA VAL A 95 -6.26 1.43 7.92
C VAL A 95 -5.14 2.35 8.41
N SER A 96 -5.08 2.64 9.71
CA SER A 96 -3.99 3.41 10.31
C SER A 96 -2.67 2.64 10.23
N LEU A 97 -2.69 1.34 10.51
CA LEU A 97 -1.51 0.48 10.43
C LEU A 97 -1.01 0.35 8.99
N ILE A 98 -1.90 0.11 8.03
CA ILE A 98 -1.56 0.05 6.60
C ILE A 98 -0.88 1.35 6.16
N SER A 99 -1.46 2.49 6.53
CA SER A 99 -0.98 3.82 6.17
C SER A 99 0.40 4.12 6.78
N ALA A 100 0.58 3.82 8.08
CA ALA A 100 1.86 4.02 8.76
C ALA A 100 2.97 3.17 8.14
N LYS A 101 2.70 1.89 7.87
CA LYS A 101 3.65 1.00 7.19
C LYS A 101 4.00 1.48 5.79
N ALA A 102 3.02 1.95 5.01
CA ALA A 102 3.26 2.49 3.67
C ALA A 102 4.20 3.70 3.72
N LEU A 103 4.01 4.61 4.68
CA LEU A 103 4.88 5.77 4.87
C LEU A 103 6.31 5.39 5.29
N ILE A 104 6.46 4.38 6.16
CA ILE A 104 7.79 3.86 6.55
C ILE A 104 8.51 3.28 5.32
N ILE A 105 7.82 2.45 4.54
CA ILE A 105 8.39 1.85 3.32
C ILE A 105 8.75 2.94 2.31
N LEU A 106 7.88 3.94 2.11
CA LEU A 106 8.15 5.08 1.23
C LEU A 106 9.41 5.85 1.65
N GLY A 107 9.58 6.10 2.96
CA GLY A 107 10.79 6.74 3.49
C GLY A 107 12.05 5.95 3.12
N ARG A 108 12.00 4.62 3.24
CA ARG A 108 13.10 3.73 2.82
C ARG A 108 13.37 3.82 1.31
N LEU A 109 12.34 3.80 0.47
CA LEU A 109 12.47 3.92 -1.00
C LEU A 109 13.15 5.23 -1.39
N LYS A 110 12.74 6.33 -0.76
CA LYS A 110 13.32 7.67 -1.02
C LYS A 110 14.77 7.77 -0.55
N ALA A 111 15.10 7.27 0.65
CA ALA A 111 16.47 7.28 1.17
C ALA A 111 17.43 6.43 0.31
N ALA A 112 16.97 5.28 -0.17
CA ALA A 112 17.77 4.41 -1.03
C ALA A 112 18.04 5.03 -2.42
N LYS A 113 17.17 5.93 -2.90
CA LYS A 113 17.40 6.70 -4.13
C LYS A 113 18.56 7.68 -3.96
N GLU A 114 18.61 8.40 -2.83
CA GLU A 114 19.63 9.42 -2.56
C GLU A 114 21.06 8.82 -2.49
N MET A 115 21.20 7.59 -1.98
CA MET A 115 22.47 6.88 -1.91
C MET A 115 23.04 6.45 -3.27
N LYS A 116 22.22 6.33 -4.33
CA LYS A 116 22.70 6.00 -5.68
C LYS A 116 23.19 7.23 -6.47
N THR A 117 22.90 8.43 -5.98
CA THR A 117 23.25 9.71 -6.62
C THR A 117 24.45 10.42 -5.96
N THR A 118 25.07 9.81 -4.94
CA THR A 118 26.28 10.31 -4.27
C THR A 118 27.46 9.39 -4.61
#